data_AF-A0A2T2QA33-F1
#
_entry.id   AF-A0A2T2QA33-F1
#
_cell.length_a   1.000
_cell.length_b   1.000
_cell.length_c   1.000
_cell.angle_alpha   90.00
_cell.angle_beta   90.00
_cell.angle_gamma   90.00
#
_symmetry.space_group_name_H-M   'P 1'
#
loop_
_entity.id
_entity.type
_entity.pdbx_description
1 polymer ?
#
loop_
_entity_poly.entity_id
_entity_poly.type
_entity_poly.pdbx_seq_one_letter_code
_entity_poly.pdbx_strand_id
1 'polypeptide(L)'
;MPSRITTILTVLSALIAGQAKALDMAFDLEAHRGGRALLPENTLPAFANALSMGVDTLELDVGVTADGEVVVSHERGLNPDLARGTGGTYITPPGTPFVKLRLDEVRTYDVGQIRPDSAYAKQFPDQRAVPGTRIPTLNELFALVRKSGNSRVRFNIETKIAPNHPDETLDPQAFVAKLLGLIETEAFTDRVMIQSFDWRTLQLVQQQAPKIPTVYLTLQRGSGQTVALDKATPWTAGFSPADHGGSLPRTIKAAGGAIWSPYFGDVTGALIAETHELGLRVVVWTVNKREDMARMIELGVDGIISDRPDLLREVAGEKGITLPPGTPVAP
;
A
#
# COMPACT_ATOMS: atom_id res chain seq x y z
N MET A 1 -2.50 -71.64 -28.90
CA MET A 1 -1.87 -70.79 -27.86
C MET A 1 -1.34 -69.52 -28.51
N PRO A 2 -1.99 -68.35 -28.33
CA PRO A 2 -1.36 -67.06 -28.58
C PRO A 2 -1.09 -66.37 -27.23
N SER A 3 0.18 -66.12 -26.90
CA SER A 3 0.58 -65.39 -25.69
C SER A 3 0.46 -63.89 -25.91
N ARG A 4 -0.36 -63.24 -25.10
CA ARG A 4 -0.48 -61.79 -24.95
C ARG A 4 0.82 -61.25 -24.32
N ILE A 5 1.47 -60.28 -24.97
CA ILE A 5 2.47 -59.43 -24.32
C ILE A 5 1.88 -58.03 -24.25
N THR A 6 1.48 -57.66 -23.04
CA THR A 6 1.05 -56.31 -22.66
C THR A 6 2.28 -55.45 -22.49
N THR A 7 2.47 -54.44 -23.36
CA THR A 7 3.49 -53.40 -23.14
C THR A 7 2.86 -52.31 -22.29
N ILE A 8 3.34 -52.18 -21.05
CA ILE A 8 2.98 -51.10 -20.13
C ILE A 8 3.67 -49.83 -20.62
N LEU A 9 2.88 -48.82 -20.99
CA LEU A 9 3.37 -47.48 -21.30
C LEU A 9 3.57 -46.72 -19.97
N THR A 10 4.83 -46.54 -19.56
CA THR A 10 5.16 -45.69 -18.41
C THR A 10 5.10 -44.23 -18.84
N VAL A 11 4.03 -43.52 -18.51
CA VAL A 11 3.93 -42.07 -18.69
C VAL A 11 4.77 -41.41 -17.59
N LEU A 12 5.93 -40.89 -17.96
CA LEU A 12 6.76 -40.07 -17.09
C LEU A 12 6.19 -38.64 -17.11
N SER A 13 5.29 -38.35 -16.17
CA SER A 13 4.80 -36.98 -15.95
C SER A 13 5.91 -36.14 -15.31
N ALA A 14 6.58 -35.32 -16.11
CA ALA A 14 7.47 -34.29 -15.60
C ALA A 14 6.63 -33.20 -14.91
N LEU A 15 6.52 -33.29 -13.58
CA LEU A 15 6.08 -32.19 -12.73
C LEU A 15 7.13 -31.08 -12.83
N ILE A 16 6.92 -30.15 -13.75
CA ILE A 16 7.56 -28.84 -13.68
C ILE A 16 6.86 -28.12 -12.53
N ALA A 17 7.38 -28.31 -11.31
CA ALA A 17 7.11 -27.40 -10.22
C ALA A 17 7.64 -26.03 -10.64
N GLY A 18 6.74 -25.16 -11.12
CA GLY A 18 7.02 -23.75 -11.26
C GLY A 18 7.26 -23.19 -9.87
N GLN A 19 8.51 -23.25 -9.40
CA GLN A 19 8.96 -22.37 -8.34
C GLN A 19 8.79 -20.96 -8.91
N ALA A 20 7.80 -20.23 -8.40
CA ALA A 20 7.79 -18.78 -8.53
C ALA A 20 9.17 -18.34 -8.06
N LYS A 21 9.99 -17.80 -8.96
CA LYS A 21 11.22 -17.14 -8.55
C LYS A 21 10.78 -16.07 -7.57
N ALA A 22 11.13 -16.25 -6.29
CA ALA A 22 11.05 -15.19 -5.33
C ALA A 22 11.71 -13.97 -6.00
N LEU A 23 11.01 -12.86 -6.04
CA LEU A 23 11.57 -11.61 -6.48
C LEU A 23 12.75 -11.35 -5.53
N ASP A 24 13.98 -11.58 -6.01
CA ASP A 24 15.21 -11.21 -5.31
C ASP A 24 15.24 -9.68 -5.31
N MET A 25 14.56 -9.13 -4.31
CA MET A 25 14.37 -7.71 -4.16
C MET A 25 15.35 -7.22 -3.13
N ALA A 26 16.20 -6.30 -3.59
CA ALA A 26 16.83 -5.34 -2.70
C ALA A 26 15.77 -4.68 -1.80
N PHE A 27 16.23 -4.13 -0.68
CA PHE A 27 15.43 -3.36 0.26
C PHE A 27 14.45 -2.39 -0.42
N ASP A 28 13.17 -2.45 -0.05
CA ASP A 28 12.07 -1.67 -0.65
C ASP A 28 11.89 -0.34 0.09
N LEU A 29 12.31 0.75 -0.56
CA LEU A 29 12.12 2.10 -0.05
C LEU A 29 10.80 2.67 -0.55
N GLU A 30 9.80 2.76 0.33
CA GLU A 30 8.47 3.25 -0.03
C GLU A 30 8.19 4.68 0.48
N ALA A 31 7.81 5.56 -0.44
CA ALA A 31 7.39 6.92 -0.10
C ALA A 31 5.92 6.93 0.33
N HIS A 32 5.66 6.96 1.64
CA HIS A 32 4.32 6.98 2.23
C HIS A 32 3.53 8.19 1.74
N ARG A 33 2.46 7.94 0.98
CA ARG A 33 1.63 8.96 0.31
C ARG A 33 2.45 9.97 -0.52
N GLY A 34 3.57 9.52 -1.09
CA GLY A 34 4.52 10.34 -1.84
C GLY A 34 5.53 11.13 -0.99
N GLY A 35 5.62 10.88 0.32
CA GLY A 35 6.47 11.63 1.24
C GLY A 35 5.70 12.72 1.97
N ARG A 36 4.64 12.32 2.68
CA ARG A 36 3.69 13.20 3.38
C ARG A 36 4.35 14.21 4.34
N ALA A 37 5.53 13.96 4.89
CA ALA A 37 6.18 14.95 5.76
C ALA A 37 6.91 16.06 4.96
N LEU A 38 7.04 15.92 3.64
CA LEU A 38 7.75 16.87 2.76
C LEU A 38 6.78 17.75 1.97
N LEU A 39 5.73 17.13 1.41
CA LEU A 39 4.73 17.76 0.55
C LEU A 39 3.33 17.23 0.87
N PRO A 40 2.25 17.90 0.39
CA PRO A 40 0.89 17.51 0.67
C PRO A 40 0.63 16.06 0.23
N GLU A 41 0.17 15.23 1.16
CA GLU A 41 0.05 13.78 0.96
C GLU A 41 -0.87 13.38 -0.19
N ASN A 42 -0.55 12.25 -0.83
CA ASN A 42 -1.41 11.65 -1.87
C ASN A 42 -1.69 12.61 -3.05
N THR A 43 -0.78 13.55 -3.32
CA THR A 43 -0.89 14.52 -4.41
C THR A 43 0.18 14.35 -5.48
N LEU A 44 -0.10 14.78 -6.72
CA LEU A 44 0.88 14.73 -7.81
C LEU A 44 2.21 15.45 -7.47
N PRO A 45 2.23 16.62 -6.80
CA PRO A 45 3.48 17.22 -6.33
C PRO A 45 4.29 16.32 -5.39
N ALA A 46 3.66 15.63 -4.44
CA ALA A 46 4.35 14.70 -3.55
C ALA A 46 4.95 13.52 -4.32
N PHE A 47 4.18 12.89 -5.20
CA PHE A 47 4.68 11.79 -6.03
C PHE A 47 5.78 12.23 -7.00
N ALA A 48 5.66 13.41 -7.61
CA ALA A 48 6.71 14.00 -8.46
C ALA A 48 8.02 14.20 -7.69
N ASN A 49 7.93 14.67 -6.43
CA ASN A 49 9.09 14.80 -5.56
C ASN A 49 9.70 13.44 -5.20
N ALA A 50 8.90 12.44 -4.85
CA ALA A 50 9.37 11.08 -4.60
C ALA A 50 10.09 10.47 -5.81
N LEU A 51 9.52 10.61 -7.02
CA LEU A 51 10.17 10.21 -8.26
C LEU A 51 11.49 10.95 -8.48
N SER A 52 11.53 12.25 -8.23
CA SER A 52 12.73 13.08 -8.39
C SER A 52 13.86 12.68 -7.43
N MET A 53 13.53 12.33 -6.18
CA MET A 53 14.49 11.82 -5.21
C MET A 53 15.01 10.43 -5.60
N GLY A 54 14.15 9.62 -6.23
CA GLY A 54 14.36 8.20 -6.50
C GLY A 54 13.83 7.38 -5.33
N VAL A 55 12.80 6.58 -5.56
CA VAL A 55 12.28 5.62 -4.58
C VAL A 55 11.96 4.34 -5.32
N ASP A 56 11.86 3.23 -4.60
CA ASP A 56 11.54 1.95 -5.21
C ASP A 56 10.03 1.82 -5.43
N THR A 57 9.25 2.31 -4.48
CA THR A 57 7.79 2.18 -4.47
C THR A 57 7.13 3.50 -4.06
N LEU A 58 6.09 3.89 -4.80
CA LEU A 58 5.14 4.92 -4.35
C LEU A 58 4.06 4.21 -3.54
N GLU A 59 3.97 4.53 -2.26
CA GLU A 59 2.89 4.07 -1.40
C GLU A 59 1.77 5.11 -1.43
N LEU A 60 0.53 4.64 -1.52
CA LEU A 60 -0.64 5.50 -1.64
C LEU A 60 -1.92 4.80 -1.22
N ASP A 61 -2.94 5.61 -0.95
CA ASP A 61 -4.29 5.16 -0.61
C ASP A 61 -5.26 5.51 -1.73
N VAL A 62 -6.27 4.66 -1.95
CA VAL A 62 -7.35 4.97 -2.90
C VAL A 62 -8.74 4.88 -2.28
N GLY A 63 -9.64 5.69 -2.81
CA GLY A 63 -11.09 5.65 -2.62
C GLY A 63 -11.82 5.68 -3.97
N VAL A 64 -13.15 5.58 -3.95
CA VAL A 64 -13.97 5.60 -5.17
C VAL A 64 -15.08 6.65 -5.06
N THR A 65 -15.26 7.45 -6.12
CA THR A 65 -16.29 8.49 -6.19
C THR A 65 -17.68 7.92 -6.51
N ALA A 66 -18.74 8.72 -6.38
CA ALA A 66 -20.11 8.36 -6.71
C ALA A 66 -20.30 7.98 -8.20
N ASP A 67 -19.50 8.57 -9.09
CA ASP A 67 -19.44 8.24 -10.53
C ASP A 67 -18.39 7.16 -10.85
N GLY A 68 -17.80 6.56 -9.81
CA GLY A 68 -16.95 5.38 -9.90
C GLY A 68 -15.47 5.68 -10.17
N GLU A 69 -15.00 6.91 -10.15
CA GLU A 69 -13.60 7.25 -10.39
C GLU A 69 -12.73 6.87 -9.19
N VAL A 70 -11.53 6.32 -9.46
CA VAL A 70 -10.59 5.93 -8.40
C VAL A 70 -9.72 7.14 -8.06
N VAL A 71 -9.94 7.71 -6.88
CA VAL A 71 -9.23 8.89 -6.36
C VAL A 71 -8.17 8.50 -5.36
N VAL A 72 -7.08 9.26 -5.28
CA VAL A 72 -5.95 9.00 -4.38
C VAL A 72 -6.13 9.83 -3.10
N SER A 73 -6.44 9.18 -1.98
CA SER A 73 -6.71 9.84 -0.69
C SER A 73 -6.70 8.81 0.44
N HIS A 74 -6.14 9.21 1.59
CA HIS A 74 -6.05 8.34 2.77
C HIS A 74 -7.38 8.12 3.49
N GLU A 75 -8.26 9.13 3.49
CA GLU A 75 -9.57 8.97 4.11
C GLU A 75 -10.57 8.42 3.10
N ARG A 76 -11.64 7.78 3.59
CA ARG A 76 -12.78 7.32 2.76
C ARG A 76 -13.61 8.48 2.18
N GLY A 77 -13.33 9.70 2.61
CA GLY A 77 -13.96 10.93 2.17
C GLY A 77 -13.01 12.12 2.28
N LEU A 78 -13.56 13.33 2.14
CA LEU A 78 -12.76 14.54 2.26
C LEU A 78 -12.19 14.68 3.69
N ASN A 79 -10.89 14.92 3.83
CA ASN A 79 -10.28 15.12 5.15
C ASN A 79 -10.44 16.58 5.61
N PRO A 80 -11.08 16.88 6.76
CA PRO A 80 -11.24 18.25 7.27
C PRO A 80 -9.95 18.99 7.64
N ASP A 81 -8.85 18.25 7.85
CA ASP A 81 -7.53 18.84 8.08
C ASP A 81 -6.79 19.17 6.77
N LEU A 82 -7.31 18.76 5.60
CA LEU A 82 -6.64 18.95 4.32
C LEU A 82 -7.51 19.72 3.32
N ALA A 83 -8.78 19.32 3.17
CA ALA A 83 -9.65 19.80 2.11
C ALA A 83 -10.22 21.19 2.39
N ARG A 84 -9.96 22.12 1.47
CA ARG A 84 -10.53 23.47 1.42
C ARG A 84 -11.44 23.64 0.22
N GLY A 85 -12.61 24.21 0.45
CA GLY A 85 -13.51 24.60 -0.64
C GLY A 85 -12.97 25.80 -1.43
N THR A 86 -13.69 26.20 -2.49
CA THR A 86 -13.33 27.30 -3.39
C THR A 86 -13.14 28.66 -2.69
N GLY A 87 -13.79 28.87 -1.54
CA GLY A 87 -13.63 30.06 -0.70
C GLY A 87 -12.40 30.05 0.22
N GLY A 88 -11.56 29.00 0.18
CA GLY A 88 -10.39 28.85 1.04
C GLY A 88 -10.68 28.34 2.45
N THR A 89 -11.94 28.11 2.80
CA THR A 89 -12.36 27.55 4.09
C THR A 89 -12.19 26.03 4.10
N TYR A 90 -11.54 25.52 5.14
CA TYR A 90 -11.48 24.08 5.41
C TYR A 90 -12.89 23.52 5.63
N ILE A 91 -13.16 22.31 5.16
CA ILE A 91 -14.46 21.68 5.37
C ILE A 91 -14.72 21.40 6.85
N THR A 92 -15.99 21.37 7.24
CA THR A 92 -16.39 21.03 8.60
C THR A 92 -16.43 19.50 8.77
N PRO A 93 -15.90 18.94 9.87
CA PRO A 93 -16.09 17.52 10.19
C PRO A 93 -17.57 17.16 10.42
N PRO A 94 -18.03 15.93 10.06
CA PRO A 94 -17.26 14.91 9.35
C PRO A 94 -17.13 15.22 7.86
N GLY A 95 -16.06 14.70 7.25
CA GLY A 95 -15.87 14.77 5.81
C GLY A 95 -16.91 13.99 5.03
N THR A 96 -17.35 14.51 3.88
CA THR A 96 -18.25 13.79 2.98
C THR A 96 -17.51 12.60 2.34
N PRO A 97 -18.03 11.35 2.46
CA PRO A 97 -17.48 10.18 1.79
C PRO A 97 -17.41 10.33 0.27
N PHE A 98 -16.36 9.80 -0.36
CA PHE A 98 -16.18 9.93 -1.80
C PHE A 98 -17.29 9.27 -2.61
N VAL A 99 -17.88 8.16 -2.13
CA VAL A 99 -19.03 7.51 -2.76
C VAL A 99 -20.30 8.37 -2.82
N LYS A 100 -20.29 9.55 -2.19
CA LYS A 100 -21.37 10.55 -2.24
C LYS A 100 -21.01 11.79 -3.05
N LEU A 101 -19.82 11.86 -3.64
CA LEU A 101 -19.31 12.97 -4.44
C LEU A 101 -18.91 12.45 -5.81
N ARG A 102 -19.28 13.17 -6.86
CA ARG A 102 -18.75 12.94 -8.21
C ARG A 102 -17.34 13.50 -8.35
N LEU A 103 -16.57 13.04 -9.34
CA LEU A 103 -15.19 13.49 -9.53
C LEU A 103 -15.08 15.01 -9.78
N ASP A 104 -16.02 15.60 -10.51
CA ASP A 104 -16.05 17.05 -10.74
C ASP A 104 -16.26 17.84 -9.44
N GLU A 105 -17.05 17.33 -8.50
CA GLU A 105 -17.19 17.89 -7.15
C GLU A 105 -15.90 17.74 -6.33
N VAL A 106 -15.28 16.54 -6.35
CA VAL A 106 -14.02 16.27 -5.65
C VAL A 106 -12.90 17.22 -6.12
N ARG A 107 -12.84 17.51 -7.42
CA ARG A 107 -11.84 18.40 -8.03
C ARG A 107 -11.98 19.87 -7.65
N THR A 108 -13.07 20.27 -6.97
CA THR A 108 -13.23 21.63 -6.48
C THR A 108 -12.40 21.91 -5.22
N TYR A 109 -11.95 20.86 -4.51
CA TYR A 109 -11.25 21.00 -3.23
C TYR A 109 -9.73 21.15 -3.41
N ASP A 110 -9.16 22.11 -2.70
CA ASP A 110 -7.70 22.26 -2.55
C ASP A 110 -7.23 21.49 -1.31
N VAL A 111 -6.31 20.55 -1.51
CA VAL A 111 -5.65 19.73 -0.47
C VAL A 111 -4.17 20.05 -0.32
N GLY A 112 -3.71 21.13 -0.94
CA GLY A 112 -2.31 21.53 -0.99
C GLY A 112 -1.75 22.14 0.29
N GLN A 113 -2.54 22.24 1.36
CA GLN A 113 -2.09 22.79 2.64
C GLN A 113 -2.86 22.16 3.79
N ILE A 114 -2.15 21.63 4.78
CA ILE A 114 -2.76 21.20 6.04
C ILE A 114 -3.36 22.41 6.76
N ARG A 115 -4.52 22.23 7.37
CA ARG A 115 -5.14 23.14 8.34
C ARG A 115 -4.15 23.52 9.44
N PRO A 116 -3.63 24.77 9.47
CA PRO A 116 -2.46 25.11 10.28
C PRO A 116 -2.65 24.95 11.79
N ASP A 117 -3.88 25.10 12.28
CA ASP A 117 -4.26 25.00 13.68
C ASP A 117 -4.63 23.57 14.12
N SER A 118 -4.63 22.61 13.20
CA SER A 118 -4.98 21.22 13.50
C SER A 118 -3.91 20.49 14.31
N ALA A 119 -4.33 19.44 15.03
CA ALA A 119 -3.40 18.48 15.62
C ALA A 119 -2.60 17.72 14.54
N TYR A 120 -3.14 17.60 13.33
CA TYR A 120 -2.48 16.98 12.19
C TYR A 120 -1.26 17.79 11.73
N ALA A 121 -1.38 19.12 11.62
CA ALA A 121 -0.28 20.01 11.24
C ALA A 121 0.94 19.88 12.17
N LYS A 122 0.70 19.66 13.48
CA LYS A 122 1.78 19.50 14.47
C LYS A 122 2.65 18.26 14.23
N GLN A 123 2.14 17.27 13.51
CA GLN A 123 2.90 16.06 13.17
C GLN A 123 3.85 16.29 11.98
N PHE A 124 3.60 17.33 11.17
CA PHE A 124 4.34 17.62 9.93
C PHE A 124 4.78 19.09 9.88
N PRO A 125 5.58 19.57 10.85
CA PRO A 125 5.97 20.98 10.93
C PRO A 125 6.77 21.48 9.72
N ASP A 126 7.47 20.57 9.04
CA ASP A 126 8.33 20.88 7.89
C ASP A 126 7.64 20.66 6.54
N GLN A 127 6.38 20.21 6.51
CA GLN A 127 5.67 19.98 5.26
C GLN A 127 5.48 21.30 4.52
N ARG A 128 5.91 21.34 3.26
CA ARG A 128 5.77 22.52 2.42
C ARG A 128 4.40 22.53 1.74
N ALA A 129 3.64 23.60 1.97
CA ALA A 129 2.37 23.81 1.29
C ALA A 129 2.57 24.05 -0.22
N VAL A 130 1.63 23.53 -1.02
CA VAL A 130 1.49 23.77 -2.46
C VAL A 130 0.03 24.17 -2.74
N PRO A 131 -0.38 25.42 -2.42
CA PRO A 131 -1.76 25.85 -2.62
C PRO A 131 -2.24 25.67 -4.06
N GLY A 132 -3.51 25.33 -4.23
CA GLY A 132 -4.09 25.01 -5.52
C GLY A 132 -3.96 23.53 -5.92
N THR A 133 -3.39 22.67 -5.08
CA THR A 133 -3.26 21.24 -5.37
C THR A 133 -4.58 20.52 -5.16
N ARG A 134 -4.99 19.70 -6.14
CA ARG A 134 -6.23 18.91 -6.09
C ARG A 134 -5.97 17.47 -5.69
N ILE A 135 -7.03 16.79 -5.23
CA ILE A 135 -7.04 15.34 -5.07
C ILE A 135 -6.93 14.71 -6.45
N PRO A 136 -5.87 13.93 -6.75
CA PRO A 136 -5.71 13.33 -8.06
C PRO A 136 -6.50 12.02 -8.18
N THR A 137 -6.77 11.63 -9.41
CA THR A 137 -7.17 10.25 -9.75
C THR A 137 -5.95 9.35 -9.84
N LEU A 138 -6.14 8.04 -9.68
CA LEU A 138 -5.06 7.07 -9.88
C LEU A 138 -4.54 7.09 -11.33
N ASN A 139 -5.41 7.37 -12.30
CA ASN A 139 -5.03 7.54 -13.71
C ASN A 139 -4.03 8.69 -13.89
N GLU A 140 -4.27 9.84 -13.25
CA GLU A 140 -3.37 11.00 -13.32
C GLU A 140 -1.99 10.68 -12.71
N LEU A 141 -1.94 9.89 -11.63
CA LEU A 141 -0.67 9.43 -11.08
C LEU A 141 0.07 8.49 -12.05
N PHE A 142 -0.62 7.53 -12.67
CA PHE A 142 -0.03 6.68 -13.69
C PHE A 142 0.49 7.48 -14.89
N ALA A 143 -0.24 8.51 -15.33
CA ALA A 143 0.21 9.43 -16.37
C ALA A 143 1.47 10.20 -15.94
N LEU A 144 1.56 10.66 -14.70
CA LEU A 144 2.75 11.32 -14.14
C LEU A 144 3.99 10.39 -14.19
N VAL A 145 3.83 9.12 -13.81
CA VAL A 145 4.92 8.13 -13.87
C VAL A 145 5.35 7.84 -15.30
N ARG A 146 4.43 7.78 -16.27
CA ARG A 146 4.80 7.67 -17.69
C ARG A 146 5.55 8.92 -18.16
N LYS A 147 5.09 10.11 -17.78
CA LYS A 147 5.71 11.41 -18.12
C LYS A 147 7.14 11.52 -17.57
N SER A 148 7.43 10.94 -16.41
CA SER A 148 8.79 10.93 -15.85
C SER A 148 9.76 10.00 -16.59
N GLY A 149 9.26 9.14 -17.47
CA GLY A 149 10.04 8.08 -18.12
C GLY A 149 10.43 6.94 -17.17
N ASN A 150 9.86 6.89 -15.96
CA ASN A 150 10.21 5.87 -14.98
C ASN A 150 9.54 4.53 -15.31
N SER A 151 10.37 3.55 -15.66
CA SER A 151 9.95 2.18 -15.99
C SER A 151 10.12 1.18 -14.84
N ARG A 152 10.64 1.61 -13.68
CA ARG A 152 11.04 0.71 -12.58
C ARG A 152 10.24 0.89 -11.29
N VAL A 153 9.78 2.11 -11.01
CA VAL A 153 9.04 2.42 -9.78
C VAL A 153 7.79 1.56 -9.70
N ARG A 154 7.54 1.03 -8.51
CA ARG A 154 6.37 0.22 -8.18
C ARG A 154 5.32 1.04 -7.44
N PHE A 155 4.17 0.43 -7.19
CA PHE A 155 3.07 1.02 -6.43
C PHE A 155 2.62 0.03 -5.36
N ASN A 156 2.51 0.51 -4.13
CA ASN A 156 1.85 -0.20 -3.05
C ASN A 156 0.54 0.54 -2.73
N ILE A 157 -0.56 0.02 -3.28
CA ILE A 157 -1.85 0.73 -3.31
C ILE A 157 -2.75 0.18 -2.20
N GLU A 158 -3.13 1.02 -1.23
CA GLU A 158 -4.07 0.68 -0.17
C GLU A 158 -5.52 0.82 -0.63
N THR A 159 -6.31 -0.25 -0.55
CA THR A 159 -7.78 -0.14 -0.63
C THR A 159 -8.32 0.45 0.65
N LYS A 160 -8.71 1.73 0.66
CA LYS A 160 -9.22 2.37 1.86
C LYS A 160 -10.68 2.03 2.10
N ILE A 161 -10.90 0.89 2.74
CA ILE A 161 -12.21 0.39 3.15
C ILE A 161 -12.17 -0.04 4.62
N ALA A 162 -13.32 -0.01 5.28
CA ALA A 162 -13.43 -0.42 6.67
C ALA A 162 -14.70 -1.25 6.90
N PRO A 163 -14.61 -2.43 7.52
CA PRO A 163 -15.75 -3.31 7.76
C PRO A 163 -16.80 -2.69 8.69
N ASN A 164 -16.41 -1.73 9.52
CA ASN A 164 -17.27 -1.00 10.44
C ASN A 164 -17.84 0.31 9.86
N HIS A 165 -17.49 0.69 8.62
CA HIS A 165 -18.03 1.86 7.92
C HIS A 165 -18.46 1.52 6.48
N PRO A 166 -19.36 0.54 6.27
CA PRO A 166 -19.71 0.06 4.93
C PRO A 166 -20.37 1.13 4.05
N ASP A 167 -21.00 2.15 4.62
CA ASP A 167 -21.69 3.22 3.89
C ASP A 167 -20.76 4.36 3.42
N GLU A 168 -19.48 4.30 3.77
CA GLU A 168 -18.48 5.30 3.38
C GLU A 168 -17.69 4.90 2.12
N THR A 169 -17.87 3.68 1.62
CA THR A 169 -17.14 3.14 0.46
C THR A 169 -18.04 2.26 -0.40
N LEU A 170 -17.53 1.82 -1.55
CA LEU A 170 -18.12 0.66 -2.23
C LEU A 170 -17.97 -0.59 -1.36
N ASP A 171 -18.78 -1.62 -1.63
CA ASP A 171 -18.53 -2.94 -1.06
C ASP A 171 -17.18 -3.50 -1.58
N PRO A 172 -16.54 -4.45 -0.86
CA PRO A 172 -15.23 -4.96 -1.24
C PRO A 172 -15.13 -5.52 -2.66
N GLN A 173 -16.18 -6.18 -3.17
CA GLN A 173 -16.17 -6.79 -4.51
C GLN A 173 -16.17 -5.71 -5.59
N ALA A 174 -17.06 -4.73 -5.47
CA ALA A 174 -17.14 -3.61 -6.41
C ALA A 174 -15.88 -2.74 -6.37
N PHE A 175 -15.33 -2.49 -5.18
CA PHE A 175 -14.07 -1.74 -5.02
C PHE A 175 -12.92 -2.43 -5.76
N VAL A 176 -12.68 -3.71 -5.45
CA VAL A 176 -11.57 -4.47 -6.04
C VAL A 176 -11.71 -4.58 -7.55
N ALA A 177 -12.92 -4.87 -8.05
CA ALA A 177 -13.17 -4.93 -9.49
C ALA A 177 -12.84 -3.60 -10.20
N LYS A 178 -13.24 -2.46 -9.61
CA LYS A 178 -12.92 -1.13 -10.15
C LYS A 178 -11.42 -0.87 -10.19
N LEU A 179 -10.72 -1.15 -9.08
CA LEU A 179 -9.28 -0.92 -8.96
C LEU A 179 -8.49 -1.79 -9.95
N LEU A 180 -8.77 -3.09 -9.99
CA LEU A 180 -8.09 -4.03 -10.88
C LEU A 180 -8.34 -3.70 -12.36
N GLY A 181 -9.58 -3.37 -12.73
CA GLY A 181 -9.90 -2.96 -14.10
C GLY A 181 -9.15 -1.71 -14.54
N LEU A 182 -8.95 -0.73 -13.65
CA LEU A 182 -8.14 0.45 -13.93
C LEU A 182 -6.65 0.10 -14.08
N ILE A 183 -6.08 -0.71 -13.18
CA ILE A 183 -4.68 -1.14 -13.24
C ILE A 183 -4.38 -1.88 -14.56
N GLU A 184 -5.30 -2.76 -14.99
CA GLU A 184 -5.18 -3.49 -16.25
C GLU A 184 -5.27 -2.55 -17.45
N THR A 185 -6.28 -1.66 -17.47
CA THR A 185 -6.47 -0.67 -18.55
C THR A 185 -5.25 0.23 -18.72
N GLU A 186 -4.62 0.60 -17.61
CA GLU A 186 -3.43 1.45 -17.60
C GLU A 186 -2.12 0.65 -17.81
N ALA A 187 -2.18 -0.67 -17.94
CA ALA A 187 -1.02 -1.54 -18.13
C ALA A 187 0.05 -1.40 -17.03
N PHE A 188 -0.38 -1.31 -15.76
CA PHE A 188 0.50 -1.24 -14.59
C PHE A 188 0.56 -2.54 -13.77
N THR A 189 -0.13 -3.60 -14.19
CA THR A 189 -0.24 -4.89 -13.47
C THR A 189 1.11 -5.43 -12.95
N ASP A 190 2.17 -5.34 -13.74
CA ASP A 190 3.50 -5.87 -13.37
C ASP A 190 4.28 -4.99 -12.36
N ARG A 191 3.74 -3.82 -11.99
CA ARG A 191 4.37 -2.85 -11.08
C ARG A 191 3.55 -2.56 -9.83
N VAL A 192 2.39 -3.18 -9.68
CA VAL A 192 1.46 -2.92 -8.57
C VAL A 192 1.46 -4.09 -7.59
N MET A 193 1.47 -3.76 -6.31
CA MET A 193 1.00 -4.60 -5.22
C MET A 193 -0.17 -3.90 -4.51
N ILE A 194 -1.08 -4.68 -3.93
CA ILE A 194 -2.24 -4.16 -3.22
C ILE A 194 -2.10 -4.44 -1.73
N GLN A 195 -2.22 -3.39 -0.92
CA GLN A 195 -2.26 -3.48 0.54
C GLN A 195 -3.65 -3.18 1.09
N SER A 196 -3.96 -3.72 2.26
CA SER A 196 -5.21 -3.43 2.96
C SER A 196 -5.16 -3.92 4.40
N PHE A 197 -5.81 -3.19 5.29
CA PHE A 197 -6.19 -3.71 6.61
C PHE A 197 -7.40 -4.65 6.53
N ASP A 198 -8.33 -4.39 5.60
CA ASP A 198 -9.48 -5.24 5.38
C ASP A 198 -9.09 -6.37 4.44
N TRP A 199 -8.75 -7.53 5.00
CA TRP A 199 -8.22 -8.67 4.27
C TRP A 199 -9.23 -9.24 3.26
N ARG A 200 -10.52 -8.86 3.33
CA ARG A 200 -11.52 -9.25 2.33
C ARG A 200 -11.13 -8.75 0.95
N THR A 201 -10.58 -7.54 0.83
CA THR A 201 -10.12 -7.03 -0.47
C THR A 201 -8.92 -7.82 -0.98
N LEU A 202 -8.01 -8.25 -0.11
CA LEU A 202 -6.84 -9.04 -0.50
C LEU A 202 -7.22 -10.45 -0.98
N GLN A 203 -8.19 -11.09 -0.33
CA GLN A 203 -8.73 -12.37 -0.79
C GLN A 203 -9.36 -12.23 -2.19
N LEU A 204 -10.09 -11.15 -2.44
CA LEU A 204 -10.67 -10.85 -3.75
C LEU A 204 -9.61 -10.57 -4.82
N VAL A 205 -8.54 -9.85 -4.48
CA VAL A 205 -7.41 -9.62 -5.39
C VAL A 205 -6.72 -10.93 -5.75
N GLN A 206 -6.44 -11.82 -4.79
CA GLN A 206 -5.85 -13.13 -5.06
C GLN A 206 -6.72 -13.99 -5.98
N GLN A 207 -8.05 -13.90 -5.85
CA GLN A 207 -8.99 -14.64 -6.70
C GLN A 207 -9.05 -14.08 -8.13
N GLN A 208 -9.06 -12.75 -8.28
CA GLN A 208 -9.31 -12.08 -9.56
C GLN A 208 -8.04 -11.77 -10.35
N ALA A 209 -6.93 -11.49 -9.65
CA ALA A 209 -5.64 -11.12 -10.23
C ALA A 209 -4.47 -11.75 -9.45
N PRO A 210 -4.32 -13.09 -9.47
CA PRO A 210 -3.34 -13.82 -8.65
C PRO A 210 -1.86 -13.47 -8.92
N LYS A 211 -1.58 -12.72 -9.99
CA LYS A 211 -0.23 -12.21 -10.29
C LYS A 211 0.13 -10.96 -9.50
N ILE A 212 -0.86 -10.21 -9.01
CA ILE A 212 -0.65 -9.01 -8.21
C ILE A 212 -0.38 -9.44 -6.76
N PRO A 213 0.79 -9.12 -6.18
CA PRO A 213 1.08 -9.45 -4.80
C PRO A 213 0.14 -8.73 -3.83
N THR A 214 -0.26 -9.43 -2.77
CA THR A 214 -1.06 -8.88 -1.68
C THR A 214 -0.23 -8.65 -0.42
N VAL A 215 -0.42 -7.46 0.16
CA VAL A 215 0.31 -6.93 1.32
C VAL A 215 -0.66 -6.80 2.49
N TYR A 216 -0.42 -7.58 3.54
CA TYR A 216 -1.34 -7.70 4.67
C TYR A 216 -0.96 -6.68 5.74
N LEU A 217 -1.71 -5.58 5.83
CA LEU A 217 -1.51 -4.56 6.87
C LEU A 217 -2.02 -5.07 8.22
N THR A 218 -1.24 -4.83 9.28
CA THR A 218 -1.62 -5.19 10.64
C THR A 218 -1.26 -4.10 11.65
N LEU A 219 -2.18 -3.80 12.55
CA LEU A 219 -1.94 -2.96 13.73
C LEU A 219 -2.47 -3.71 14.97
N GLN A 220 -1.56 -4.10 15.86
CA GLN A 220 -1.91 -4.89 17.06
C GLN A 220 -2.19 -4.04 18.30
N ARG A 221 -1.80 -2.76 18.29
CA ARG A 221 -1.89 -1.87 19.45
C ARG A 221 -2.51 -0.51 19.13
N GLY A 222 -2.97 0.17 20.17
CA GLY A 222 -3.58 1.50 20.07
C GLY A 222 -5.09 1.45 19.78
N SER A 223 -5.69 2.62 19.59
CA SER A 223 -7.14 2.79 19.43
C SER A 223 -7.70 2.28 18.09
N GLY A 224 -6.84 1.91 17.14
CA GLY A 224 -7.20 1.44 15.80
C GLY A 224 -6.82 -0.01 15.52
N GLN A 225 -6.69 -0.85 16.55
CA GLN A 225 -6.29 -2.25 16.39
C GLN A 225 -7.15 -2.99 15.35
N THR A 226 -6.48 -3.60 14.37
CA THR A 226 -7.13 -4.35 13.28
C THR A 226 -7.00 -5.86 13.46
N VAL A 227 -6.02 -6.33 14.21
CA VAL A 227 -5.75 -7.77 14.43
C VAL A 227 -5.64 -8.10 15.92
N ALA A 228 -6.03 -9.32 16.29
CA ALA A 228 -5.82 -9.89 17.62
C ALA A 228 -5.11 -11.25 17.49
N LEU A 229 -4.30 -11.65 18.48
CA LEU A 229 -3.51 -12.90 18.39
C LEU A 229 -4.32 -14.14 18.78
N ASP A 230 -5.47 -13.97 19.41
CA ASP A 230 -6.29 -15.04 20.00
C ASP A 230 -7.64 -15.26 19.30
N LYS A 231 -7.92 -14.51 18.23
CA LYS A 231 -9.18 -14.62 17.46
C LYS A 231 -9.10 -13.90 16.11
N ALA A 232 -10.00 -14.27 15.20
CA ALA A 232 -10.32 -13.44 14.05
C ALA A 232 -10.97 -12.12 14.49
N THR A 233 -10.73 -11.07 13.71
CA THR A 233 -11.40 -9.76 13.83
C THR A 233 -12.24 -9.49 12.58
N PRO A 234 -13.13 -8.47 12.59
CA PRO A 234 -13.85 -8.04 11.38
C PRO A 234 -12.95 -7.68 10.18
N TRP A 235 -11.67 -7.41 10.43
CA TRP A 235 -10.68 -7.03 9.41
C TRP A 235 -10.01 -8.22 8.74
N THR A 236 -9.92 -9.35 9.44
CA THR A 236 -9.10 -10.51 9.03
C THR A 236 -9.79 -11.48 8.07
N ALA A 237 -10.94 -11.12 7.48
CA ALA A 237 -11.71 -11.99 6.57
C ALA A 237 -11.97 -13.42 7.10
N GLY A 238 -12.07 -13.57 8.43
CA GLY A 238 -12.29 -14.86 9.10
C GLY A 238 -11.01 -15.64 9.44
N PHE A 239 -9.82 -15.19 9.02
CA PHE A 239 -8.56 -15.82 9.40
C PHE A 239 -8.20 -15.49 10.86
N SER A 240 -8.14 -16.51 11.70
CA SER A 240 -7.89 -16.37 13.14
C SER A 240 -6.45 -16.74 13.49
N PRO A 241 -5.64 -15.85 14.08
CA PRO A 241 -4.32 -16.23 14.54
C PRO A 241 -4.31 -17.32 15.61
N ALA A 242 -5.41 -17.55 16.33
CA ALA A 242 -5.54 -18.67 17.25
C ALA A 242 -5.36 -20.03 16.56
N ASP A 243 -5.80 -20.16 15.31
CA ASP A 243 -5.69 -21.38 14.51
C ASP A 243 -4.24 -21.64 14.04
N HIS A 244 -3.37 -20.65 14.26
CA HIS A 244 -1.97 -20.64 13.84
C HIS A 244 -1.01 -20.40 15.01
N GLY A 245 -1.44 -20.73 16.23
CA GLY A 245 -0.61 -20.61 17.44
C GLY A 245 -0.30 -19.17 17.85
N GLY A 246 -1.16 -18.22 17.48
CA GLY A 246 -0.98 -16.79 17.72
C GLY A 246 0.02 -16.10 16.81
N SER A 247 0.50 -16.76 15.74
CA SER A 247 1.46 -16.18 14.79
C SER A 247 0.73 -15.46 13.64
N LEU A 248 0.91 -14.14 13.55
CA LEU A 248 0.45 -13.36 12.39
C LEU A 248 1.14 -13.80 11.09
N PRO A 249 2.48 -14.02 11.03
CA PRO A 249 3.12 -14.54 9.82
C PRO A 249 2.49 -15.83 9.29
N ARG A 250 2.22 -16.82 10.16
CA ARG A 250 1.56 -18.08 9.76
C ARG A 250 0.13 -17.86 9.29
N THR A 251 -0.60 -16.96 9.94
CA THR A 251 -1.97 -16.60 9.55
C THR A 251 -1.99 -15.96 8.17
N ILE A 252 -1.09 -15.02 7.90
CA ILE A 252 -0.95 -14.35 6.60
C ILE A 252 -0.54 -15.35 5.52
N LYS A 253 0.37 -16.29 5.85
CA LYS A 253 0.72 -17.38 4.93
C LYS A 253 -0.48 -18.24 4.59
N ALA A 254 -1.30 -18.60 5.57
CA ALA A 254 -2.52 -19.36 5.38
C ALA A 254 -3.57 -18.60 4.55
N ALA A 255 -3.62 -17.27 4.70
CA ALA A 255 -4.43 -16.38 3.87
C ALA A 255 -3.83 -16.14 2.46
N GLY A 256 -2.70 -16.77 2.12
CA GLY A 256 -2.06 -16.66 0.80
C GLY A 256 -1.35 -15.33 0.54
N GLY A 257 -1.05 -14.56 1.59
CA GLY A 257 -0.34 -13.28 1.46
C GLY A 257 1.07 -13.43 0.91
N ALA A 258 1.58 -12.37 0.30
CA ALA A 258 2.96 -12.31 -0.19
C ALA A 258 3.87 -11.51 0.76
N ILE A 259 3.31 -10.47 1.37
CA ILE A 259 4.04 -9.51 2.21
C ILE A 259 3.23 -9.26 3.48
N TRP A 260 3.88 -9.32 4.63
CA TRP A 260 3.36 -8.82 5.89
C TRP A 260 3.80 -7.37 6.09
N SER A 261 2.84 -6.47 6.35
CA SER A 261 3.11 -5.05 6.57
C SER A 261 2.65 -4.58 7.95
N PRO A 262 3.45 -4.80 9.01
CA PRO A 262 3.08 -4.40 10.37
C PRO A 262 3.48 -2.96 10.69
N TYR A 263 2.77 -2.38 11.65
CA TYR A 263 3.28 -1.23 12.38
C TYR A 263 4.67 -1.58 12.96
N PHE A 264 5.67 -0.73 12.77
CA PHE A 264 7.06 -1.04 13.12
C PHE A 264 7.27 -1.32 14.63
N GLY A 265 6.37 -0.83 15.49
CA GLY A 265 6.42 -1.15 16.92
C GLY A 265 5.96 -2.57 17.27
N ASP A 266 5.29 -3.27 16.34
CA ASP A 266 4.70 -4.60 16.51
C ASP A 266 5.63 -5.74 16.05
N VAL A 267 6.81 -5.43 15.52
CA VAL A 267 7.73 -6.43 14.96
C VAL A 267 8.91 -6.73 15.91
N THR A 268 9.39 -7.97 15.86
CA THR A 268 10.62 -8.41 16.53
C THR A 268 11.48 -9.21 15.54
N GLY A 269 12.78 -9.37 15.83
CA GLY A 269 13.67 -10.18 14.98
C GLY A 269 13.18 -11.64 14.83
N ALA A 270 12.56 -12.20 15.87
CA ALA A 270 11.99 -13.55 15.80
C ALA A 270 10.79 -13.64 14.84
N LEU A 271 9.92 -12.62 14.84
CA LEU A 271 8.80 -12.54 13.90
C LEU A 271 9.27 -12.32 12.45
N ILE A 272 10.33 -11.54 12.25
CA ILE A 272 10.94 -11.35 10.92
C ILE A 272 11.50 -12.67 10.40
N ALA A 273 12.28 -13.38 11.23
CA ALA A 273 12.84 -14.68 10.88
C ALA A 273 11.74 -15.70 10.53
N GLU A 274 10.68 -15.81 11.35
CA GLU A 274 9.53 -16.68 11.05
C GLU A 274 8.85 -16.29 9.72
N THR A 275 8.73 -14.99 9.45
CA THR A 275 8.12 -14.50 8.20
C THR A 275 8.95 -14.92 6.98
N HIS A 276 10.28 -14.78 7.06
CA HIS A 276 11.20 -15.21 6.01
C HIS A 276 11.21 -16.73 5.81
N GLU A 277 11.16 -17.52 6.89
CA GLU A 277 11.04 -18.99 6.81
C GLU A 277 9.76 -19.44 6.09
N LEU A 278 8.68 -18.67 6.20
CA LEU A 278 7.42 -18.91 5.48
C LEU A 278 7.45 -18.44 4.01
N GLY A 279 8.56 -17.85 3.56
CA GLY A 279 8.73 -17.28 2.22
C GLY A 279 7.92 -16.01 1.99
N LEU A 280 7.60 -15.29 3.07
CA LEU A 280 6.95 -13.98 3.04
C LEU A 280 8.01 -12.89 3.20
N ARG A 281 7.68 -11.67 2.78
CA ARG A 281 8.48 -10.45 3.06
C ARG A 281 7.87 -9.62 4.17
N VAL A 282 8.68 -8.77 4.81
CA VAL A 282 8.28 -7.82 5.86
C VAL A 282 8.57 -6.39 5.42
N VAL A 283 7.52 -5.58 5.25
CA VAL A 283 7.65 -4.13 4.97
C VAL A 283 7.00 -3.35 6.10
N VAL A 284 7.75 -2.60 6.90
CA VAL A 284 7.20 -1.95 8.10
C VAL A 284 6.73 -0.51 7.84
N TRP A 285 5.69 -0.08 8.55
CA TRP A 285 5.14 1.28 8.46
C TRP A 285 4.86 1.90 9.84
N THR A 286 4.66 3.22 9.97
CA THR A 286 5.34 4.25 9.17
C THR A 286 6.56 4.68 9.98
N VAL A 287 7.76 4.53 9.44
CA VAL A 287 9.01 4.77 10.18
C VAL A 287 9.61 6.11 9.78
N ASN A 288 9.64 7.08 10.70
CA ASN A 288 10.00 8.47 10.39
C ASN A 288 11.24 8.99 11.15
N LYS A 289 11.76 8.21 12.09
CA LYS A 289 12.97 8.57 12.85
C LYS A 289 14.16 7.80 12.33
N ARG A 290 15.31 8.47 12.23
CA ARG A 290 16.56 7.87 11.76
C ARG A 290 16.92 6.61 12.53
N GLU A 291 16.82 6.67 13.86
CA GLU A 291 17.22 5.56 14.74
C GLU A 291 16.30 4.36 14.54
N ASP A 292 15.01 4.58 14.35
CA ASP A 292 14.06 3.51 14.05
C ASP A 292 14.29 2.94 12.65
N MET A 293 14.58 3.76 11.64
CA MET A 293 14.92 3.29 10.28
C MET A 293 16.15 2.39 10.32
N ALA A 294 17.24 2.85 10.95
CA ALA A 294 18.47 2.08 11.09
C ALA A 294 18.23 0.76 11.83
N ARG A 295 17.47 0.80 12.92
CA ARG A 295 17.09 -0.40 13.69
C ARG A 295 16.27 -1.39 12.87
N MET A 296 15.30 -0.93 12.08
CA MET A 296 14.49 -1.81 11.25
C MET A 296 15.32 -2.46 10.14
N ILE A 297 16.23 -1.71 9.50
CA ILE A 297 17.17 -2.26 8.51
C ILE A 297 18.07 -3.33 9.16
N GLU A 298 18.62 -3.06 10.34
CA GLU A 298 19.49 -4.01 11.07
C GLU A 298 18.74 -5.27 11.51
N LEU A 299 17.45 -5.17 11.82
CA LEU A 299 16.60 -6.32 12.14
C LEU A 299 16.25 -7.17 10.90
N GLY A 300 16.59 -6.69 9.70
CA GLY A 300 16.40 -7.43 8.45
C GLY A 300 15.01 -7.31 7.83
N VAL A 301 14.30 -6.20 8.03
CA VAL A 301 13.07 -5.95 7.25
C VAL A 301 13.40 -5.82 5.76
N ASP A 302 12.50 -6.26 4.90
CA ASP A 302 12.64 -6.19 3.44
C ASP A 302 12.32 -4.80 2.89
N GLY A 303 11.66 -3.93 3.66
CA GLY A 303 11.36 -2.57 3.26
C GLY A 303 10.81 -1.70 4.37
N ILE A 304 10.76 -0.40 4.11
CA ILE A 304 10.22 0.61 5.03
C ILE A 304 9.34 1.58 4.26
N ILE A 305 8.12 1.79 4.78
CA ILE A 305 7.20 2.85 4.39
C ILE A 305 7.46 4.07 5.29
N SER A 306 7.78 5.22 4.69
CA SER A 306 8.15 6.43 5.45
C SER A 306 7.51 7.70 4.90
N ASP A 307 7.08 8.60 5.80
CA ASP A 307 6.71 9.98 5.46
C ASP A 307 7.92 10.82 5.03
N ARG A 308 9.13 10.37 5.41
CA ARG A 308 10.42 10.99 5.15
C ARG A 308 11.29 10.11 4.25
N PRO A 309 10.89 9.89 2.98
CA PRO A 309 11.69 9.12 2.04
C PRO A 309 13.06 9.75 1.78
N ASP A 310 13.21 11.06 1.96
CA ASP A 310 14.50 11.76 1.95
C ASP A 310 15.45 11.22 3.04
N LEU A 311 14.96 11.13 4.27
CA LEU A 311 15.73 10.61 5.40
C LEU A 311 15.98 9.10 5.27
N LEU A 312 14.97 8.34 4.82
CA LEU A 312 15.10 6.91 4.62
C LEU A 312 16.17 6.58 3.57
N ARG A 313 16.25 7.35 2.48
CA ARG A 313 17.31 7.20 1.47
C ARG A 313 18.70 7.40 2.06
N GLU A 314 18.87 8.44 2.87
CA GLU A 314 20.14 8.72 3.54
C GLU A 314 20.57 7.57 4.45
N VAL A 315 19.66 7.12 5.33
CA VAL A 315 19.93 6.02 6.26
C VAL A 315 20.19 4.71 5.51
N ALA A 316 19.41 4.40 4.47
CA ALA A 316 19.63 3.21 3.66
C ALA A 316 21.00 3.24 2.96
N GLY A 317 21.39 4.41 2.41
CA GLY A 317 22.71 4.60 1.81
C GLY A 317 23.86 4.41 2.80
N GLU A 318 23.73 4.95 4.02
CA GLU A 318 24.69 4.74 5.13
C GLU A 318 24.82 3.26 5.51
N LYS A 319 23.74 2.48 5.37
CA LYS A 319 23.70 1.03 5.59
C LYS A 319 24.18 0.21 4.38
N GLY A 320 24.65 0.86 3.31
CA GLY A 320 25.18 0.19 2.12
C GLY A 320 24.10 -0.36 1.18
N ILE A 321 22.84 0.05 1.34
CA ILE A 321 21.76 -0.30 0.42
C ILE A 321 21.93 0.51 -0.87
N THR A 322 21.83 -0.17 -2.01
CA THR A 322 21.87 0.50 -3.32
C THR A 322 20.60 1.31 -3.53
N LEU A 323 20.75 2.61 -3.75
CA LEU A 323 19.63 3.53 -3.90
C LEU A 323 19.16 3.63 -5.36
N PRO A 324 17.83 3.61 -5.63
CA PRO A 324 17.34 3.85 -6.98
C PRO A 324 17.63 5.29 -7.42
N PRO A 325 18.05 5.52 -8.69
CA PRO A 325 18.17 6.87 -9.23
C PRO A 325 16.80 7.54 -9.38
N GLY A 326 16.80 8.87 -9.23
CA GLY A 326 15.63 9.70 -9.45
C GLY A 326 15.29 9.92 -10.92
N THR A 327 14.02 10.17 -11.18
CA THR A 327 13.45 10.51 -12.49
C THR A 327 12.64 11.81 -12.35
N PRO A 328 13.30 12.99 -12.43
CA PRO A 328 12.63 14.26 -12.22
C PRO A 328 11.46 14.49 -13.17
N VAL A 329 10.35 14.98 -12.64
CA VAL A 329 9.14 15.28 -13.41
C VAL A 329 8.38 16.43 -12.75
N ALA A 330 7.73 17.25 -13.56
CA ALA A 330 6.78 18.25 -13.05
C ALA A 330 5.36 17.64 -12.98
N PRO A 331 4.61 17.90 -11.89
CA PRO A 331 3.23 17.44 -11.76
C PRO A 331 2.32 17.94 -12.89
#